data_AF-A0A925ZSI4-F1
#
_entry.id   AF-A0A925ZSI4-F1
#
_cell.length_a   1.000
_cell.length_b   1.000
_cell.length_c   1.000
_cell.angle_alpha   90.00
_cell.angle_beta   90.00
_cell.angle_gamma   90.00
#
_symmetry.space_group_name_H-M   'P 1'
#
loop_
_entity.id
_entity.type
_entity.pdbx_description
1 polymer ?
#
loop_
_entity_poly.entity_id
_entity_poly.type
_entity_poly.pdbx_seq_one_letter_code
_entity_poly.pdbx_strand_id
1 'polypeptide(L)'
;MNEQPGTGQRDAEVVPPKRERRDAIENRERLLEVAKALFAAQGIDNTTMQAIAQAAGVGQGTLYRHFADKVALCHALIKEDLAAFRERVGALLDDATTSPLARLDLLIVEKNRLTEGHLPLLAALEEGPGARRGKLGRGPFSAWLHERIVVLLGD
;
A
#
# COMPACT_ATOMS: atom_id res chain seq x y z
N MET A 1 46.21 -37.56 29.99
CA MET A 1 45.59 -36.27 30.33
C MET A 1 45.36 -35.54 29.02
N ASN A 2 44.12 -35.16 28.77
CA ASN A 2 43.54 -34.87 27.46
C ASN A 2 43.71 -33.38 27.03
N GLU A 3 43.43 -33.12 25.74
CA GLU A 3 42.93 -31.86 25.15
C GLU A 3 43.91 -30.85 24.47
N GLN A 4 43.87 -30.85 23.13
CA GLN A 4 43.70 -29.64 22.30
C GLN A 4 42.36 -29.77 21.53
N PRO A 5 41.88 -28.76 20.78
CA PRO A 5 41.45 -27.42 21.18
C PRO A 5 40.03 -27.09 20.62
N GLY A 6 39.26 -26.24 21.30
CA GLY A 6 37.92 -25.82 20.82
C GLY A 6 37.96 -24.54 19.99
N THR A 7 37.90 -24.68 18.66
CA THR A 7 37.74 -23.61 17.67
C THR A 7 36.44 -22.82 17.88
N GLY A 8 36.56 -21.53 18.17
CA GLY A 8 35.46 -20.58 18.09
C GLY A 8 35.11 -20.24 16.65
N GLN A 9 34.16 -20.98 16.07
CA GLN A 9 33.52 -20.64 14.80
C GLN A 9 32.57 -19.46 15.08
N ARG A 10 32.97 -18.24 14.72
CA ARG A 10 32.08 -17.09 14.71
C ARG A 10 31.08 -17.32 13.57
N ASP A 11 29.80 -17.25 13.92
CA ASP A 11 28.68 -17.31 12.99
C ASP A 11 28.91 -16.32 11.84
N ALA A 12 29.14 -16.86 10.65
CA ALA A 12 29.30 -16.07 9.45
C ALA A 12 27.96 -15.41 9.12
N GLU A 13 27.95 -14.08 9.06
CA GLU A 13 26.82 -13.27 8.62
C GLU A 13 26.43 -13.65 7.18
N VAL A 14 25.34 -14.40 7.04
CA VAL A 14 24.82 -14.86 5.75
C VAL A 14 24.13 -13.70 5.05
N VAL A 15 24.87 -13.00 4.19
CA VAL A 15 24.30 -12.01 3.27
C VAL A 15 23.61 -12.76 2.12
N PRO A 16 22.28 -12.62 1.92
CA PRO A 16 21.58 -13.38 0.89
C PRO A 16 22.03 -12.99 -0.53
N PRO A 17 22.11 -13.97 -1.46
CA PRO A 17 22.56 -13.74 -2.83
C PRO A 17 21.68 -12.73 -3.56
N LYS A 18 22.28 -11.96 -4.48
CA LYS A 18 21.63 -10.87 -5.25
C LYS A 18 20.36 -11.30 -6.00
N ARG A 19 20.29 -12.57 -6.42
CA ARG A 19 19.13 -13.14 -7.12
C ARG A 19 17.92 -13.32 -6.20
N GLU A 20 18.11 -13.89 -5.02
CA GLU A 20 17.03 -14.08 -4.03
C GLU A 20 16.42 -12.74 -3.60
N ARG A 21 17.25 -11.68 -3.49
CA ARG A 21 16.78 -10.32 -3.24
C ARG A 21 15.92 -9.75 -4.37
N ARG A 22 16.28 -10.02 -5.63
CA ARG A 22 15.47 -9.59 -6.79
C ARG A 22 14.13 -10.32 -6.80
N ASP A 23 14.15 -11.64 -6.63
CA ASP A 23 12.94 -12.47 -6.63
C ASP A 23 11.97 -12.02 -5.51
N ALA A 24 12.51 -11.64 -4.34
CA ALA A 24 11.71 -11.10 -3.24
C ALA A 24 11.03 -9.75 -3.58
N ILE A 25 11.69 -8.87 -4.33
CA ILE A 25 11.12 -7.59 -4.78
C ILE A 25 10.03 -7.85 -5.83
N GLU A 26 10.35 -8.67 -6.85
CA GLU A 26 9.42 -9.00 -7.94
C GLU A 26 8.16 -9.72 -7.41
N ASN A 27 8.32 -10.61 -6.43
CA ASN A 27 7.18 -11.26 -5.76
C ASN A 27 6.35 -10.27 -4.96
N ARG A 28 6.98 -9.33 -4.24
CA ARG A 28 6.27 -8.31 -3.48
C ARG A 28 5.41 -7.43 -4.39
N GLU A 29 5.98 -6.95 -5.49
CA GLU A 29 5.27 -6.12 -6.47
C GLU A 29 4.09 -6.89 -7.08
N ARG A 30 4.31 -8.15 -7.48
CA ARG A 30 3.24 -9.00 -8.03
C ARG A 30 2.11 -9.25 -7.02
N LEU A 31 2.42 -9.43 -5.74
CA LEU A 31 1.41 -9.57 -4.68
C LEU A 31 0.56 -8.31 -4.53
N LEU A 32 1.15 -7.12 -4.63
CA LEU A 32 0.46 -5.85 -4.50
C LEU A 32 -0.46 -5.59 -5.69
N GLU A 33 0.02 -5.80 -6.91
CA GLU A 33 -0.78 -5.68 -8.13
C GLU A 33 -2.02 -6.59 -8.11
N VAL A 34 -1.82 -7.86 -7.77
CA VAL A 34 -2.93 -8.83 -7.68
C VAL A 34 -3.90 -8.48 -6.57
N ALA A 35 -3.40 -8.04 -5.41
CA ALA A 35 -4.25 -7.60 -4.31
C ALA A 35 -5.13 -6.41 -4.72
N LYS A 36 -4.54 -5.41 -5.39
CA LYS A 36 -5.26 -4.24 -5.90
C LYS A 36 -6.37 -4.63 -6.87
N ALA A 37 -6.06 -5.52 -7.82
CA ALA A 37 -7.03 -6.03 -8.79
C ALA A 37 -8.19 -6.79 -8.12
N LEU A 38 -7.89 -7.68 -7.17
CA LEU A 38 -8.92 -8.45 -6.45
C LEU A 38 -9.78 -7.55 -5.56
N PHE A 39 -9.17 -6.59 -4.84
CA PHE A 39 -9.92 -5.63 -4.03
C PHE A 39 -10.87 -4.79 -4.88
N ALA A 40 -10.45 -4.36 -6.06
CA ALA A 40 -11.32 -3.63 -7.00
C ALA A 40 -12.46 -4.50 -7.56
N ALA A 41 -12.21 -5.78 -7.83
CA ALA A 41 -13.18 -6.67 -8.47
C ALA A 41 -14.29 -7.17 -7.52
N GLN A 42 -13.95 -7.48 -6.27
CA GLN A 42 -14.88 -8.16 -5.34
C GLN A 42 -14.91 -7.55 -3.93
N GLY A 43 -14.15 -6.47 -3.68
CA GLY A 43 -14.03 -5.84 -2.37
C GLY A 43 -12.99 -6.50 -1.47
N ILE A 44 -12.56 -5.75 -0.45
CA ILE A 44 -11.50 -6.17 0.48
C ILE A 44 -11.98 -7.30 1.37
N ASP A 45 -13.21 -7.24 1.87
CA ASP A 45 -13.75 -8.23 2.82
C ASP A 45 -13.91 -9.61 2.20
N ASN A 46 -14.33 -9.66 0.92
CA ASN A 46 -14.47 -10.90 0.18
C ASN A 46 -13.14 -11.45 -0.35
N THR A 47 -12.04 -10.71 -0.20
CA THR A 47 -10.72 -11.13 -0.67
C THR A 47 -9.89 -11.70 0.48
N THR A 48 -9.43 -12.94 0.32
CA THR A 48 -8.58 -13.63 1.31
C THR A 48 -7.11 -13.58 0.93
N MET A 49 -6.22 -13.65 1.91
CA MET A 49 -4.77 -13.76 1.66
C MET A 49 -4.42 -14.98 0.79
N GLN A 50 -5.17 -16.08 0.93
CA GLN A 50 -5.02 -17.27 0.09
C GLN A 50 -5.32 -17.00 -1.39
N ALA A 51 -6.44 -16.33 -1.67
CA ALA A 51 -6.83 -15.99 -3.03
C ALA A 51 -5.78 -15.09 -3.71
N ILE A 52 -5.22 -14.14 -2.96
CA ILE A 52 -4.14 -13.26 -3.45
C ILE A 52 -2.88 -14.07 -3.78
N ALA A 53 -2.42 -14.92 -2.87
CA ALA A 53 -1.24 -15.77 -3.11
C ALA A 53 -1.41 -16.65 -4.36
N GLN A 54 -2.59 -17.29 -4.48
CA GLN A 54 -2.92 -18.15 -5.60
C GLN A 54 -2.94 -17.38 -6.93
N ALA A 55 -3.64 -16.25 -6.98
CA ALA A 55 -3.73 -15.42 -8.17
C ALA A 55 -2.37 -14.80 -8.57
N ALA A 56 -1.49 -14.54 -7.59
CA ALA A 56 -0.12 -14.08 -7.83
C ALA A 56 0.85 -15.19 -8.26
N GLY A 57 0.46 -16.47 -8.15
CA GLY A 57 1.36 -17.59 -8.39
C GLY A 57 2.49 -17.68 -7.35
N VAL A 58 2.30 -17.12 -6.16
CA VAL A 58 3.29 -17.05 -5.08
C VAL A 58 2.84 -17.95 -3.93
N GLY A 59 3.77 -18.69 -3.32
CA GLY A 59 3.45 -19.54 -2.16
C GLY A 59 2.96 -18.71 -0.96
N GLN A 60 2.00 -19.24 -0.19
CA GLN A 60 1.44 -18.50 0.96
C GLN A 60 2.49 -18.10 2.00
N GLY A 61 3.46 -18.97 2.27
CA GLY A 61 4.57 -18.65 3.19
C GLY A 61 5.40 -17.44 2.72
N THR A 62 5.56 -17.26 1.41
CA THR A 62 6.23 -16.09 0.83
C THR A 62 5.37 -14.84 0.99
N LEU A 63 4.07 -14.93 0.73
CA LEU A 63 3.14 -13.82 0.99
C LEU A 63 3.19 -13.39 2.45
N TYR A 64 3.10 -14.33 3.40
CA TYR A 64 3.09 -14.01 4.83
C TYR A 64 4.44 -13.46 5.34
N ARG A 65 5.56 -13.81 4.68
CA ARG A 65 6.86 -13.16 4.94
C ARG A 65 6.88 -11.69 4.51
N HIS A 66 6.16 -11.32 3.45
CA HIS A 66 6.06 -9.93 2.98
C HIS A 66 4.97 -9.12 3.70
N PHE A 67 3.87 -9.77 4.05
CA PHE A 67 2.68 -9.15 4.62
C PHE A 67 2.07 -10.09 5.67
N ALA A 68 2.22 -9.73 6.95
CA ALA A 68 1.76 -10.56 8.06
C ALA A 68 0.24 -10.85 8.01
N ASP A 69 -0.53 -9.89 7.51
CA ASP A 69 -1.98 -9.98 7.38
C ASP A 69 -2.51 -9.05 6.26
N LYS A 70 -3.83 -9.09 6.04
CA LYS A 70 -4.53 -8.26 5.04
C LYS A 70 -4.40 -6.76 5.33
N VAL A 71 -4.30 -6.37 6.61
CA VAL A 71 -4.15 -4.98 7.06
C VAL A 71 -2.76 -4.44 6.64
N ALA A 72 -1.70 -5.21 6.87
CA ALA A 72 -0.33 -4.87 6.46
C ALA A 72 -0.20 -4.75 4.93
N LEU A 73 -0.91 -5.61 4.18
CA LEU A 73 -0.99 -5.52 2.73
C LEU A 73 -1.71 -4.24 2.27
N CYS A 74 -2.86 -3.91 2.89
CA CYS A 74 -3.58 -2.66 2.60
C CYS A 74 -2.73 -1.42 2.91
N HIS A 75 -2.00 -1.40 4.03
CA HIS A 75 -1.07 -0.32 4.35
C HIS A 75 0.03 -0.14 3.31
N ALA A 76 0.56 -1.24 2.75
CA ALA A 76 1.57 -1.17 1.72
C ALA A 76 1.04 -0.56 0.42
N LEU A 77 -0.17 -0.96 -0.01
CA LEU A 77 -0.83 -0.37 -1.18
C LEU A 77 -1.06 1.13 -0.99
N ILE A 78 -1.58 1.53 0.17
CA ILE A 78 -1.79 2.96 0.50
C ILE A 78 -0.47 3.74 0.42
N LYS A 79 0.63 3.14 0.90
CA LYS A 79 1.94 3.78 0.90
C LYS A 79 2.47 3.99 -0.53
N GLU A 80 2.28 3.01 -1.43
CA GLU A 80 2.70 3.11 -2.83
C GLU A 80 1.90 4.16 -3.59
N ASP A 81 0.58 4.14 -3.44
CA ASP A 81 -0.28 5.12 -4.11
C ASP A 81 -0.02 6.55 -3.57
N LEU A 82 0.27 6.71 -2.27
CA LEU A 82 0.68 8.00 -1.70
C LEU A 82 2.05 8.47 -2.21
N ALA A 83 2.99 7.56 -2.41
CA ALA A 83 4.29 7.88 -3.00
C ALA A 83 4.12 8.36 -4.44
N ALA A 84 3.32 7.66 -5.24
CA ALA A 84 3.02 8.03 -6.61
C ALA A 84 2.26 9.37 -6.70
N PHE A 85 1.34 9.64 -5.77
CA PHE A 85 0.68 10.94 -5.65
C PHE A 85 1.68 12.06 -5.36
N ARG A 86 2.59 11.87 -4.40
CA ARG A 86 3.63 12.87 -4.07
C ARG A 86 4.51 13.18 -5.27
N GLU A 87 4.87 12.19 -6.07
CA GLU A 87 5.66 12.37 -7.28
C GLU A 87 4.89 13.20 -8.32
N ARG A 88 3.63 12.85 -8.61
CA ARG A 88 2.79 13.60 -9.55
C ARG A 88 2.54 15.03 -9.10
N VAL A 89 2.27 15.25 -7.82
CA VAL A 89 2.10 16.59 -7.25
C VAL A 89 3.40 17.38 -7.31
N GLY A 90 4.55 16.75 -7.02
CA GLY A 90 5.86 17.38 -7.17
C GLY A 90 6.07 17.89 -8.59
N ALA A 91 5.90 17.02 -9.58
CA ALA A 91 6.02 17.38 -11.00
C ALA A 91 5.06 18.51 -11.41
N LEU A 92 3.83 18.50 -10.89
CA LEU A 92 2.85 19.55 -11.15
C LEU A 92 3.26 20.89 -10.54
N LEU A 93 3.81 20.89 -9.32
CA LEU A 93 4.23 22.11 -8.63
C LEU A 93 5.50 22.70 -9.27
N ASP A 94 6.38 21.86 -9.78
CA ASP A 94 7.62 22.25 -10.46
C ASP A 94 7.38 22.74 -11.90
N ASP A 95 6.20 22.49 -12.47
CA ASP A 95 5.81 23.00 -13.78
C ASP A 95 5.53 24.51 -13.76
N ALA A 96 6.53 25.29 -14.17
CA ALA A 96 6.43 26.74 -14.31
C ALA A 96 5.64 27.20 -15.54
N THR A 97 5.32 26.30 -16.48
CA THR A 97 4.58 26.63 -17.70
C THR A 97 3.07 26.65 -17.49
N THR A 98 2.58 25.93 -16.47
CA THR A 98 1.17 25.91 -16.10
C THR A 98 0.85 27.02 -15.09
N SER A 99 -0.23 27.76 -15.37
CA SER A 99 -0.69 28.84 -14.48
C SER A 99 -1.00 28.32 -13.07
N PRO A 100 -0.85 29.14 -12.01
CA PRO A 100 -1.13 28.71 -10.65
C PRO A 100 -2.56 28.15 -10.44
N LEU A 101 -3.56 28.74 -11.10
CA LEU A 101 -4.94 28.24 -11.02
C LEU A 101 -5.10 26.88 -11.71
N ALA A 102 -4.49 26.70 -12.89
CA ALA A 102 -4.53 25.40 -13.57
C ALA A 102 -3.79 24.31 -12.77
N ARG A 103 -2.69 24.65 -12.10
CA ARG A 103 -2.01 23.72 -11.16
C ARG A 103 -2.90 23.38 -9.96
N LEU A 104 -3.67 24.33 -9.43
CA LEU A 104 -4.60 24.06 -8.34
C LEU A 104 -5.73 23.10 -8.79
N ASP A 105 -6.29 23.30 -9.98
CA ASP A 105 -7.32 22.43 -10.53
C ASP A 105 -6.80 21.00 -10.72
N LEU A 106 -5.61 20.85 -11.31
CA LEU A 106 -4.96 19.55 -11.47
C LEU A 106 -4.64 18.87 -10.13
N LEU A 107 -4.23 19.65 -9.11
CA LEU A 107 -4.00 19.14 -7.76
C LEU A 107 -5.29 18.61 -7.13
N ILE A 108 -6.42 19.31 -7.31
CA ILE A 108 -7.73 18.88 -6.79
C ILE A 108 -8.12 17.55 -7.44
N VAL A 109 -7.93 17.41 -8.75
CA VAL A 109 -8.20 16.16 -9.48
C VAL A 109 -7.31 15.02 -8.94
N GLU A 110 -6.00 15.24 -8.81
CA GLU A 110 -5.08 14.23 -8.27
C GLU A 110 -5.41 13.83 -6.83
N LYS A 111 -5.79 14.81 -6.00
CA LYS A 111 -6.22 14.55 -4.62
C LYS A 111 -7.53 13.75 -4.58
N ASN A 112 -8.47 14.00 -5.49
CA ASN A 112 -9.72 13.26 -5.55
C ASN A 112 -9.49 11.81 -5.99
N ARG A 113 -8.67 11.58 -7.02
CA ARG A 113 -8.24 10.23 -7.44
C ARG A 113 -7.60 9.44 -6.30
N LEU A 114 -6.73 10.08 -5.52
CA LEU A 114 -6.13 9.47 -4.34
C LEU A 114 -7.20 9.10 -3.30
N THR A 115 -8.18 9.98 -3.08
CA THR A 115 -9.25 9.73 -2.10
C THR A 115 -10.15 8.57 -2.55
N GLU A 116 -10.57 8.55 -3.81
CA GLU A 116 -11.45 7.53 -4.39
C GLU A 116 -10.80 6.13 -4.37
N GLY A 117 -9.51 6.03 -4.69
CA GLY A 117 -8.80 4.75 -4.64
C GLY A 117 -8.58 4.20 -3.24
N HIS A 118 -8.49 5.06 -2.23
CA HIS A 118 -8.08 4.68 -0.86
C HIS A 118 -9.24 4.55 0.12
N LEU A 119 -10.39 5.16 -0.15
CA LEU A 119 -11.52 5.18 0.79
C LEU A 119 -11.94 3.78 1.26
N PRO A 120 -12.02 2.75 0.39
CA PRO A 120 -12.33 1.39 0.82
C PRO A 120 -11.22 0.77 1.69
N LEU A 121 -9.95 1.04 1.37
CA LEU A 121 -8.80 0.52 2.12
C LEU A 121 -8.72 1.15 3.51
N LEU A 122 -8.94 2.45 3.63
CA LEU A 122 -8.96 3.16 4.92
C LEU A 122 -10.13 2.72 5.80
N ALA A 123 -11.32 2.52 5.22
CA ALA A 123 -12.46 1.97 5.95
C ALA A 123 -12.19 0.56 6.49
N ALA A 124 -11.61 -0.32 5.67
CA ALA A 124 -11.24 -1.69 6.08
C ALA A 124 -10.18 -1.72 7.21
N LEU A 125 -9.35 -0.68 7.34
CA LEU A 125 -8.37 -0.55 8.43
C LEU A 125 -9.01 -0.05 9.74
N GLU A 126 -10.15 0.63 9.69
CA GLU A 126 -10.87 1.11 10.88
C GLU A 126 -11.67 0.00 11.59
N GLU A 127 -12.01 -1.10 10.90
CA GLU A 127 -12.90 -2.17 11.41
C GLU A 127 -12.15 -3.38 12.04
N GLY A 128 -10.82 -3.33 12.15
CA GLY A 128 -10.00 -4.43 12.70
C GLY A 128 -9.94 -4.52 14.24
N PRO A 129 -9.73 -5.73 14.84
CA PRO A 129 -9.62 -5.90 16.29
C PRO A 129 -8.33 -5.27 16.80
N GLY A 130 -8.45 -4.23 17.65
CA GLY A 130 -7.31 -3.49 18.19
C GLY A 130 -7.08 -2.12 17.56
N ALA A 131 -7.96 -1.66 16.67
CA ALA A 131 -7.98 -0.28 16.20
C ALA A 131 -8.15 0.69 17.39
N ARG A 132 -7.04 1.27 17.86
CA ARG A 132 -7.09 2.46 18.71
C ARG A 132 -7.81 3.52 17.89
N ARG A 133 -8.96 3.96 18.38
CA ARG A 133 -9.81 5.03 17.83
C ARG A 133 -9.02 6.34 17.74
N GLY A 134 -8.15 6.45 16.74
CA GLY A 134 -7.17 7.50 16.56
C GLY A 134 -7.51 8.30 15.32
N LYS A 135 -8.30 9.35 15.51
CA LYS A 135 -8.51 10.62 14.77
C LYS A 135 -7.80 10.88 13.41
N LEU A 136 -7.62 9.90 12.52
CA LEU A 136 -7.01 10.12 11.19
C LEU A 136 -7.82 9.61 9.99
N GLY A 137 -9.03 9.08 10.16
CA GLY A 137 -9.83 8.56 9.02
C GLY A 137 -11.16 9.25 8.73
N ARG A 138 -11.69 10.08 9.63
CA ARG A 138 -12.91 10.89 9.39
C ARG A 138 -12.82 12.23 10.10
N GLY A 139 -12.15 13.19 9.46
CA GLY A 139 -12.42 14.59 9.77
C GLY A 139 -13.74 15.01 9.10
N PRO A 140 -14.54 15.91 9.70
CA PRO A 140 -15.79 16.41 9.11
C PRO A 140 -15.63 16.93 7.68
N PHE A 141 -14.42 17.31 7.27
CA PHE A 141 -14.12 17.85 5.95
C PHE A 141 -14.17 16.83 4.80
N SER A 142 -13.70 15.58 4.97
CA SER A 142 -13.68 14.60 3.87
C SER A 142 -15.07 14.08 3.52
N ALA A 143 -15.89 13.82 4.54
CA ALA A 143 -17.29 13.47 4.38
C ALA A 143 -18.11 14.64 3.80
N TRP A 144 -17.90 15.85 4.32
CA TRP A 144 -18.54 17.06 3.79
C TRP A 144 -18.16 17.32 2.33
N LEU A 145 -16.91 17.12 1.93
CA LEU A 145 -16.43 17.37 0.57
C LEU A 145 -16.99 16.33 -0.41
N HIS A 146 -17.06 15.04 -0.03
CA HIS A 146 -17.69 14.02 -0.85
C HIS A 146 -19.18 14.30 -1.08
N GLU A 147 -19.93 14.63 -0.01
CA GLU A 147 -21.32 15.07 -0.14
C GLU A 147 -21.46 16.27 -1.07
N ARG A 148 -20.56 17.26 -0.97
CA ARG A 148 -20.63 18.47 -1.79
C ARG A 148 -20.25 18.23 -3.24
N ILE A 149 -19.30 17.35 -3.53
CA ILE A 149 -18.93 16.94 -4.88
C ILE A 149 -20.06 16.14 -5.55
N VAL A 150 -20.72 15.24 -4.83
CA VAL A 150 -21.90 14.52 -5.33
C VAL A 150 -23.04 15.48 -5.68
N VAL A 151 -23.29 16.50 -4.84
CA VAL A 151 -24.27 17.56 -5.12
C VAL A 151 -23.84 18.46 -6.29
N LEU A 152 -22.54 18.66 -6.51
CA LEU A 152 -22.02 19.51 -7.59
C LEU A 152 -21.95 18.79 -8.95
N LEU A 153 -21.92 17.46 -8.96
CA LEU A 153 -21.84 16.61 -10.15
C LEU A 153 -23.20 16.04 -10.60
N GLY A 154 -24.31 16.44 -9.98
CA GLY A 154 -25.65 15.97 -10.34
C GLY A 154 -26.73 17.06 -10.22
N ASP A 155 -27.08 17.62 -11.38
CA ASP A 155 -28.45 17.64 -11.92
C ASP A 155 -28.50 16.63 -13.08
#